data_AF-A0A6B3GHR2-F1
#
_entry.id   AF-A0A6B3GHR2-F1
#
_cell.length_a   1.000
_cell.length_b   1.000
_cell.length_c   1.000
_cell.angle_alpha   90.00
_cell.angle_beta   90.00
_cell.angle_gamma   90.00
#
_symmetry.space_group_name_H-M   'P 1'
#
loop_
_entity.id
_entity.type
_entity.pdbx_description
1 polymer ?
#
loop_
_entity_poly.entity_id
_entity_poly.type
_entity_poly.pdbx_seq_one_letter_code
_entity_poly.pdbx_strand_id
1 'polypeptide(L)'
;VVELAEALLRLLSVLGREAGCTILLEDLHDCDTETVAVVEYVIDNLADLPILFLGTLRPEPGAALDLVRSAERRHVATVRELGPLHDDQVRALTGACLEAGPQEIPEAVHRRLAGRAAGNPYLLEVLLADLLDTGRLRRTDGAWEAVEQPGGSIPSDIVRSWARRLERLD
;
A
#
# COMPACT_ATOMS: atom_id res chain seq x y z
N VAL A 1 -4.25 -29.72 4.99
CA VAL A 1 -3.43 -28.57 5.46
C VAL A 1 -1.96 -28.95 5.57
N VAL A 2 -1.57 -29.88 6.45
CA VAL A 2 -0.14 -30.22 6.70
C VAL A 2 0.62 -30.65 5.43
N GLU A 3 0.09 -31.59 4.65
CA GLU A 3 0.76 -32.07 3.43
C GLU A 3 1.02 -30.94 2.42
N LEU A 4 0.06 -30.02 2.26
CA LEU A 4 0.19 -28.86 1.38
C LEU A 4 1.24 -27.88 1.90
N ALA A 5 1.25 -27.62 3.21
CA ALA A 5 2.20 -26.71 3.83
C ALA A 5 3.64 -27.26 3.77
N GLU A 6 3.82 -28.56 3.97
CA GLU A 6 5.12 -29.23 3.77
C GLU A 6 5.58 -29.17 2.31
N ALA A 7 4.67 -29.42 1.36
CA ALA A 7 4.99 -29.32 -0.06
C ALA A 7 5.42 -27.90 -0.43
N LEU A 8 4.74 -26.88 0.11
CA LEU A 8 5.10 -25.48 -0.06
C LEU A 8 6.48 -25.18 0.54
N LEU A 9 6.76 -25.60 1.78
CA LEU A 9 8.10 -25.41 2.38
C LEU A 9 9.21 -26.08 1.56
N ARG A 10 8.97 -27.29 1.04
CA ARG A 10 9.95 -27.99 0.18
C ARG A 10 10.18 -27.22 -1.11
N LEU A 11 9.12 -26.74 -1.75
CA LEU A 11 9.22 -25.90 -2.94
C LEU A 11 10.03 -24.64 -2.65
N LEU A 12 9.71 -23.92 -1.56
CA LEU A 12 10.40 -22.69 -1.21
C LEU A 12 11.86 -22.93 -0.83
N SER A 13 12.18 -24.05 -0.18
CA SER A 13 13.57 -24.45 0.11
C SER A 13 14.37 -24.68 -1.16
N VAL A 14 13.75 -25.25 -2.20
CA VAL A 14 14.38 -25.42 -3.52
C VAL A 14 14.57 -24.07 -4.21
N LEU A 15 13.55 -23.22 -4.21
CA LEU A 15 13.59 -21.89 -4.85
C LEU A 15 14.58 -20.94 -4.18
N GLY A 16 14.68 -20.97 -2.85
CA GLY A 16 15.56 -20.11 -2.07
C GLY A 16 17.00 -20.61 -1.96
N ARG A 17 17.34 -21.80 -2.50
CA ARG A 17 18.61 -22.48 -2.19
C ARG A 17 19.87 -21.68 -2.52
N GLU A 18 19.85 -20.90 -3.59
CA GLU A 18 21.07 -20.24 -4.10
C GLU A 18 21.20 -18.78 -3.64
N ALA A 19 20.11 -18.01 -3.65
CA ALA A 19 20.13 -16.57 -3.37
C ALA A 19 19.14 -16.14 -2.27
N GLY A 20 18.43 -17.09 -1.67
CA GLY A 20 17.22 -16.83 -0.90
C GLY A 20 16.04 -16.42 -1.79
N CYS A 21 14.84 -16.37 -1.22
CA CYS A 21 13.65 -15.87 -1.91
C CYS A 21 12.76 -15.04 -1.00
N THR A 22 11.99 -14.12 -1.60
CA THR A 22 10.94 -13.38 -0.91
C THR A 22 9.59 -13.81 -1.46
N ILE A 23 8.64 -14.08 -0.57
CA ILE A 23 7.27 -14.39 -0.91
C ILE A 23 6.41 -13.25 -0.39
N LEU A 24 5.62 -12.68 -1.29
CA LEU A 24 4.62 -11.68 -0.96
C LEU A 24 3.24 -12.31 -1.09
N LEU A 25 2.50 -12.35 0.02
CA LEU A 25 1.10 -12.75 0.03
C LEU A 25 0.25 -11.53 0.37
N GLU A 26 -0.42 -11.00 -0.65
CA GLU A 26 -1.32 -9.86 -0.50
C GLU A 26 -2.67 -10.30 0.06
N ASP A 27 -3.33 -9.37 0.77
CA ASP A 27 -4.73 -9.47 1.18
C ASP A 27 -5.08 -10.75 1.98
N LEU A 28 -4.26 -11.10 2.97
CA LEU A 28 -4.49 -12.26 3.84
C LEU A 28 -5.88 -12.30 4.51
N HIS A 29 -6.52 -11.14 4.68
CA HIS A 29 -7.85 -11.01 5.25
C HIS A 29 -8.95 -11.65 4.39
N ASP A 30 -8.72 -11.80 3.08
CA ASP A 30 -9.65 -12.42 2.14
C ASP A 30 -9.45 -13.95 2.03
N CYS A 31 -8.41 -14.50 2.67
CA CYS A 31 -8.13 -15.92 2.64
C CYS A 31 -9.12 -16.73 3.49
N ASP A 32 -9.44 -17.95 3.04
CA ASP A 32 -10.17 -18.91 3.85
C ASP A 32 -9.34 -19.43 5.03
N THR A 33 -10.00 -20.11 5.96
CA THR A 33 -9.35 -20.57 7.21
C THR A 33 -8.30 -21.63 6.93
N GLU A 34 -8.52 -22.48 5.91
CA GLU A 34 -7.59 -23.49 5.46
C GLU A 34 -6.29 -22.89 4.93
N THR A 35 -6.37 -21.82 4.15
CA THR A 35 -5.22 -21.07 3.62
C THR A 35 -4.46 -20.39 4.75
N VAL A 36 -5.16 -19.74 5.68
CA VAL A 36 -4.54 -19.14 6.88
C VAL A 36 -3.78 -20.19 7.69
N ALA A 37 -4.34 -21.40 7.87
CA ALA A 37 -3.67 -22.49 8.57
C ALA A 37 -2.40 -22.99 7.83
N VAL A 38 -2.38 -22.97 6.50
CA VAL A 38 -1.17 -23.25 5.72
C VAL A 38 -0.12 -22.16 5.95
N VAL A 39 -0.52 -20.89 5.92
CA VAL A 39 0.40 -19.76 6.17
C VAL A 39 1.00 -19.86 7.57
N GLU A 40 0.19 -20.14 8.59
CA GLU A 40 0.66 -20.37 9.96
C GLU A 40 1.73 -21.45 10.04
N TYR A 41 1.46 -22.60 9.41
CA TYR A 41 2.42 -23.68 9.37
C TYR A 41 3.72 -23.26 8.67
N VAL A 42 3.61 -22.55 7.54
CA VAL A 42 4.81 -22.11 6.80
C VAL A 42 5.64 -21.18 7.66
N ILE A 43 5.08 -20.08 8.18
CA ILE A 43 5.85 -19.07 8.94
C ILE A 43 6.52 -19.67 10.18
N ASP A 44 5.89 -20.67 10.82
CA ASP A 44 6.43 -21.36 11.99
C ASP A 44 7.64 -22.24 11.66
N ASN A 45 7.85 -22.56 10.38
CA ASN A 45 8.90 -23.46 9.89
C ASN A 45 9.89 -22.78 8.93
N LEU A 46 9.90 -21.44 8.84
CA LEU A 46 10.82 -20.69 7.98
C LEU A 46 12.19 -20.39 8.60
N ALA A 47 12.37 -20.59 9.91
CA ALA A 47 13.52 -20.05 10.66
C ALA A 47 14.90 -20.46 10.09
N ASP A 48 15.02 -21.66 9.53
CA ASP A 48 16.28 -22.19 8.98
C ASP A 48 16.38 -22.10 7.45
N LEU A 49 15.41 -21.41 6.81
CA LEU A 49 15.36 -21.25 5.36
C LEU A 49 15.72 -19.81 4.97
N PRO A 50 16.43 -19.60 3.84
CA PRO A 50 16.75 -18.26 3.35
C PRO A 50 15.52 -17.62 2.68
N ILE A 51 14.39 -17.53 3.40
CA ILE A 51 13.10 -17.10 2.88
C ILE A 51 12.60 -15.93 3.71
N LEU A 52 12.26 -14.83 3.05
CA LEU A 52 11.48 -13.74 3.65
C LEU A 52 10.01 -13.89 3.26
N PHE A 53 9.13 -14.03 4.26
CA PHE A 53 7.69 -14.01 4.04
C PHE A 53 7.14 -12.62 4.39
N LEU A 54 6.51 -11.97 3.43
CA LEU A 54 5.82 -10.70 3.59
C LEU A 54 4.33 -10.90 3.36
N GLY A 55 3.52 -10.63 4.38
CA GLY A 55 2.06 -10.68 4.28
C GLY A 55 1.46 -9.29 4.42
N THR A 56 0.43 -8.97 3.64
CA THR A 56 -0.39 -7.78 3.86
C THR A 56 -1.78 -8.18 4.36
N LEU A 57 -2.35 -7.39 5.24
CA LEU A 57 -3.71 -7.59 5.74
C LEU A 57 -4.35 -6.27 6.15
N ARG A 58 -5.68 -6.24 6.10
CA ARG A 58 -6.45 -5.23 6.84
C ARG A 58 -6.54 -5.65 8.31
N PRO A 59 -6.53 -4.70 9.27
CA PRO A 59 -6.67 -4.98 10.69
C PRO A 59 -8.13 -5.29 11.07
N GLU A 60 -8.76 -6.21 10.33
CA GLU A 60 -10.16 -6.62 10.50
C GLU A 60 -10.23 -7.91 11.33
N PRO A 61 -11.24 -8.07 12.21
CA PRO A 61 -11.39 -9.29 12.99
C PRO A 61 -11.54 -10.53 12.10
N GLY A 62 -10.70 -11.55 12.33
CA GLY A 62 -10.72 -12.79 11.55
C GLY A 62 -9.45 -13.62 11.74
N ALA A 63 -9.43 -14.79 11.10
CA ALA A 63 -8.35 -15.77 11.24
C ALA A 63 -6.97 -15.19 10.88
N ALA A 64 -6.89 -14.35 9.85
CA ALA A 64 -5.64 -13.69 9.44
C ALA A 64 -5.08 -12.74 10.52
N LEU A 65 -5.93 -11.92 11.14
CA LEU A 65 -5.51 -11.02 12.21
C LEU A 65 -5.09 -11.79 13.47
N ASP A 66 -5.82 -12.87 13.79
CA ASP A 66 -5.49 -13.75 14.91
C ASP A 66 -4.15 -14.46 14.70
N LEU A 67 -3.89 -14.96 13.48
CA LEU A 67 -2.62 -15.52 13.06
C LEU A 67 -1.48 -14.52 13.27
N VAL A 68 -1.57 -13.32 12.70
CA VAL A 68 -0.49 -12.33 12.75
C VAL A 68 -0.19 -11.90 14.18
N ARG A 69 -1.22 -11.70 15.01
CA ARG A 69 -1.07 -11.42 16.45
C ARG A 69 -0.43 -12.60 17.20
N SER A 70 -0.78 -13.84 16.85
CA SER A 70 -0.16 -15.05 17.42
C SER A 70 1.32 -15.13 17.06
N ALA A 71 1.64 -14.95 15.77
CA ALA A 71 3.00 -14.98 15.24
C ALA A 71 3.91 -13.90 15.88
N GLU A 72 3.38 -12.69 16.07
CA GLU A 72 4.10 -11.61 16.75
C GLU A 72 4.40 -11.95 18.22
N ARG A 73 3.41 -12.46 18.96
CA ARG A 73 3.59 -12.90 20.36
C ARG A 73 4.60 -14.04 20.49
N ARG A 74 4.68 -14.91 19.48
CA ARG A 74 5.65 -16.02 19.40
C ARG A 74 7.01 -15.59 18.88
N HIS A 75 7.19 -14.32 18.51
CA HIS A 75 8.41 -13.75 17.93
C HIS A 75 8.88 -14.43 16.63
N VAL A 76 7.96 -15.02 15.87
CA VAL A 76 8.24 -15.61 14.55
C VAL A 76 7.92 -14.66 13.40
N ALA A 77 7.25 -13.54 13.69
CA ALA A 77 6.96 -12.47 12.73
C ALA A 77 7.08 -11.08 13.40
N THR A 78 7.28 -10.05 12.58
CA THR A 78 7.19 -8.65 13.00
C THR A 78 6.01 -7.99 12.30
N VAL A 79 5.17 -7.29 13.05
CA VAL A 79 4.02 -6.57 12.49
C VAL A 79 4.39 -5.10 12.32
N ARG A 80 4.07 -4.56 11.14
CA ARG A 80 4.23 -3.14 10.83
C ARG A 80 2.87 -2.56 10.48
N GLU A 81 2.29 -1.83 11.43
CA GLU A 81 1.07 -1.09 11.18
C GLU A 81 1.37 0.15 10.35
N LEU A 82 0.66 0.30 9.23
CA LEU A 82 0.74 1.47 8.37
C LEU A 82 -0.38 2.44 8.73
N GLY A 83 0.00 3.57 9.33
CA GLY A 83 -0.91 4.68 9.58
C GLY A 83 -1.11 5.56 8.34
N PRO A 84 -2.04 6.54 8.40
CA PRO A 84 -2.13 7.60 7.41
C PRO A 84 -0.80 8.35 7.27
N LEU A 85 -0.53 8.85 6.07
CA LEU A 85 0.63 9.70 5.82
C LEU A 85 0.55 10.98 6.66
N HIS A 86 1.68 11.32 7.29
CA HIS A 86 1.89 12.59 7.95
C HIS A 86 2.13 13.70 6.92
N ASP A 87 2.08 14.97 7.36
CA ASP A 87 2.16 16.12 6.47
C ASP A 87 3.44 16.17 5.63
N ASP A 88 4.58 15.83 6.22
CA ASP A 88 5.88 15.70 5.54
C ASP A 88 5.87 14.56 4.51
N GLN A 89 5.24 13.43 4.84
CA GLN A 89 5.09 12.29 3.94
C GLN A 89 4.13 12.58 2.77
N VAL A 90 3.06 13.36 3.00
CA VAL A 90 2.17 13.88 1.96
C VAL A 90 2.96 14.76 0.98
N ARG A 91 3.80 15.66 1.50
CA ARG A 91 4.64 16.52 0.66
C ARG A 91 5.67 15.70 -0.12
N ALA A 92 6.30 14.73 0.52
CA ALA A 92 7.26 13.84 -0.13
C ALA A 92 6.62 13.02 -1.26
N LEU A 93 5.43 12.43 -1.01
CA LEU A 93 4.69 11.70 -2.03
C LEU A 93 4.28 12.62 -3.19
N THR A 94 3.79 13.84 -2.88
CA THR A 94 3.46 14.84 -3.92
C THR A 94 4.68 15.18 -4.78
N GLY A 95 5.84 15.39 -4.16
CA GLY A 95 7.12 15.62 -4.85
C GLY A 95 7.51 14.46 -5.76
N ALA A 96 7.41 13.23 -5.25
CA ALA A 96 7.69 12.02 -6.02
C ALA A 96 6.77 11.89 -7.25
N CYS A 97 5.47 12.16 -7.10
CA CYS A 97 4.52 12.13 -8.22
C CYS A 97 4.80 13.19 -9.29
N LEU A 98 5.39 14.32 -8.91
CA LEU A 98 5.67 15.46 -9.80
C LEU A 98 7.13 15.51 -10.29
N GLU A 99 7.94 14.51 -9.91
CA GLU A 99 9.39 14.48 -10.14
C GLU A 99 10.09 15.77 -9.69
N ALA A 100 9.67 16.30 -8.53
CA ALA A 100 10.11 17.57 -7.97
C ALA A 100 10.53 17.42 -6.51
N GLY A 101 11.47 18.26 -6.07
CA GLY A 101 11.86 18.34 -4.67
C GLY A 101 10.68 18.81 -3.80
N PRO A 102 10.58 18.37 -2.52
CA PRO A 102 9.51 18.79 -1.61
C PRO A 102 9.33 20.31 -1.47
N GLN A 103 10.41 21.07 -1.65
CA GLN A 103 10.46 22.52 -1.58
C GLN A 103 9.87 23.21 -2.81
N GLU A 104 9.80 22.51 -3.95
CA GLU A 104 9.26 23.03 -5.21
C GLU A 104 7.74 22.91 -5.28
N ILE A 105 7.11 22.24 -4.29
CA ILE A 105 5.66 22.06 -4.23
C ILE A 105 5.01 23.33 -3.65
N PRO A 106 4.14 24.01 -4.43
CA PRO A 106 3.44 25.21 -3.95
C PRO A 106 2.68 24.92 -2.65
N GLU A 107 2.83 25.81 -1.67
CA GLU A 107 2.22 25.65 -0.35
C GLU A 107 0.69 25.51 -0.41
N ALA A 108 0.04 26.21 -1.35
CA ALA A 108 -1.40 26.09 -1.57
C ALA A 108 -1.83 24.69 -2.03
N VAL A 109 -1.01 24.04 -2.87
CA VAL A 109 -1.24 22.69 -3.37
C VAL A 109 -1.05 21.68 -2.24
N HIS A 110 0.07 21.80 -1.50
CA HIS A 110 0.35 20.95 -0.35
C HIS A 110 -0.78 20.99 0.68
N ARG A 111 -1.18 22.19 1.12
CA ARG A 111 -2.27 22.36 2.11
C ARG A 111 -3.59 21.77 1.63
N ARG A 112 -3.90 21.91 0.34
CA ARG A 112 -5.10 21.32 -0.25
C ARG A 112 -5.04 19.80 -0.26
N LEU A 113 -3.92 19.22 -0.65
CA LEU A 113 -3.72 17.77 -0.70
C LEU A 113 -3.72 17.18 0.72
N ALA A 114 -2.96 17.75 1.65
CA ALA A 114 -2.93 17.33 3.05
C ALA A 114 -4.33 17.39 3.70
N GLY A 115 -5.04 18.51 3.49
CA GLY A 115 -6.37 18.71 4.08
C GLY A 115 -7.48 17.84 3.48
N ARG A 116 -7.36 17.39 2.23
CA ARG A 116 -8.39 16.58 1.56
C ARG A 116 -8.06 15.09 1.48
N ALA A 117 -6.78 14.73 1.35
CA ALA A 117 -6.36 13.33 1.30
C ALA A 117 -6.42 12.67 2.68
N ALA A 118 -6.36 13.45 3.77
CA ALA A 118 -6.37 12.94 5.14
C ALA A 118 -5.31 11.82 5.36
N GLY A 119 -4.15 11.98 4.74
CA GLY A 119 -3.05 11.01 4.79
C GLY A 119 -3.26 9.75 3.94
N ASN A 120 -4.32 9.64 3.15
CA ASN A 120 -4.53 8.51 2.24
C ASN A 120 -3.71 8.69 0.95
N PRO A 121 -2.70 7.83 0.67
CA PRO A 121 -1.85 7.96 -0.53
C PRO A 121 -2.65 7.92 -1.84
N TYR A 122 -3.63 7.02 -1.94
CA TYR A 122 -4.44 6.88 -3.13
C TYR A 122 -5.31 8.11 -3.38
N LEU A 123 -5.94 8.66 -2.33
CA LEU A 123 -6.74 9.87 -2.48
C LEU A 123 -5.87 11.08 -2.84
N LEU A 124 -4.65 11.15 -2.31
CA LEU A 124 -3.67 12.17 -2.70
C LEU A 124 -3.39 12.13 -4.20
N GLU A 125 -3.08 10.96 -4.75
CA GLU A 125 -2.81 10.78 -6.19
C GLU A 125 -4.01 11.21 -7.05
N VAL A 126 -5.22 10.82 -6.67
CA VAL A 126 -6.44 11.20 -7.40
C VAL A 126 -6.67 12.72 -7.36
N LEU A 127 -6.48 13.35 -6.20
CA LEU A 127 -6.60 14.80 -6.06
C LEU A 127 -5.50 15.55 -6.81
N LEU A 128 -4.29 15.00 -6.87
CA LEU A 128 -3.18 15.58 -7.61
C LEU A 128 -3.41 15.48 -9.12
N ALA A 129 -3.86 14.32 -9.60
CA ALA A 129 -4.24 14.12 -11.00
C ALA A 129 -5.31 15.14 -11.43
N ASP A 130 -6.35 15.33 -10.61
CA ASP A 130 -7.38 16.36 -10.86
C ASP A 130 -6.79 17.77 -11.00
N LEU A 131 -5.83 18.13 -10.13
CA LEU A 131 -5.18 19.44 -10.21
C LEU A 131 -4.40 19.62 -11.52
N LEU A 132 -3.73 18.57 -11.99
CA LEU A 132 -2.99 18.58 -13.26
C LEU A 132 -3.96 18.63 -14.45
N ASP A 133 -4.97 17.78 -14.47
CA ASP A 133 -5.94 17.65 -15.57
C ASP A 133 -6.78 18.92 -15.75
N THR A 134 -7.10 19.61 -14.65
CA THR A 134 -7.82 20.89 -14.68
C THR A 134 -6.91 22.10 -14.89
N GLY A 135 -5.59 21.89 -15.01
CA GLY A 135 -4.60 22.96 -15.17
C GLY A 135 -4.46 23.87 -13.93
N ARG A 136 -4.99 23.45 -12.79
CA ARG A 136 -4.89 24.16 -11.50
C ARG A 136 -3.53 23.99 -10.84
N LEU A 137 -2.80 22.96 -11.25
CA LEU A 137 -1.38 22.80 -11.02
C LEU A 137 -0.74 22.61 -12.40
N ARG A 138 0.26 23.41 -12.73
CA ARG A 138 0.99 23.29 -13.99
C ARG A 138 2.45 23.66 -13.80
N ARG A 139 3.30 23.22 -14.72
CA ARG A 139 4.71 23.58 -14.73
C ARG A 139 4.92 24.76 -15.69
N THR A 140 5.36 25.90 -15.18
CA THR A 140 5.68 27.12 -15.94
C THR A 140 7.15 27.46 -15.69
N ASP A 141 7.94 27.68 -16.75
CA ASP A 141 9.36 28.04 -16.67
C ASP A 141 10.20 27.15 -15.72
N GLY A 142 9.85 25.85 -15.69
CA GLY A 142 10.53 24.84 -14.85
C GLY A 142 9.98 24.72 -13.42
N ALA A 143 9.17 25.67 -12.95
CA ALA A 143 8.59 25.68 -11.61
C ALA A 143 7.13 25.20 -11.61
N TRP A 144 6.71 24.54 -10.53
CA TRP A 144 5.31 24.20 -10.31
C TRP A 144 4.54 25.41 -9.80
N GLU A 145 3.42 25.73 -10.44
CA GLU A 145 2.58 26.87 -10.10
C GLU A 145 1.14 26.43 -9.84
N ALA A 146 0.60 26.89 -8.71
CA ALA A 146 -0.81 26.76 -8.40
C ALA A 146 -1.59 27.92 -9.04
N VAL A 147 -2.60 27.59 -9.85
CA VAL A 147 -3.49 28.57 -10.47
C VAL A 147 -4.77 28.67 -9.65
N GLU A 148 -5.01 29.82 -9.01
CA GLU A 148 -6.28 30.07 -8.33
C GLU A 148 -7.41 30.25 -9.35
N GLN A 149 -8.45 29.42 -9.23
CA GLN A 149 -9.72 29.59 -9.95
C GLN A 149 -10.88 29.54 -8.96
N PRO A 150 -11.87 30.44 -9.07
CA PRO A 150 -13.07 30.39 -8.24
C PRO A 150 -13.97 29.22 -8.66
N GLY A 151 -14.33 28.36 -7.70
CA GLY A 151 -15.26 27.24 -7.89
C GLY A 151 -14.59 25.87 -7.71
N GLY A 152 -14.83 25.23 -6.57
CA GLY A 152 -14.39 23.85 -6.32
C GLY A 152 -15.52 22.88 -6.61
N SER A 153 -15.53 22.25 -7.79
CA SER A 153 -16.30 21.01 -8.00
C SER A 153 -15.55 19.81 -7.38
N ILE A 154 -16.29 18.72 -7.16
CA ILE A 154 -15.74 17.41 -6.82
C ILE A 154 -14.94 16.93 -8.05
N PRO A 155 -13.69 16.44 -7.86
CA PRO A 155 -12.89 15.86 -8.94
C PRO A 155 -13.67 14.77 -9.68
N SER A 156 -13.82 14.92 -10.99
CA SER A 156 -14.51 13.93 -11.85
C SER A 156 -13.81 12.56 -11.82
N ASP A 157 -12.53 12.54 -11.45
CA ASP A 157 -11.71 11.35 -11.43
C ASP A 157 -11.85 10.50 -10.16
N ILE A 158 -12.46 11.03 -9.09
CA ILE A 158 -12.96 10.15 -8.02
C ILE A 158 -14.03 9.23 -8.61
N VAL A 159 -14.99 9.77 -9.37
CA VAL A 159 -16.05 8.95 -10.00
C VAL A 159 -15.45 7.99 -11.04
N ARG A 160 -14.52 8.45 -11.89
CA ARG A 160 -13.87 7.56 -12.88
C ARG A 160 -12.92 6.53 -12.28
N SER A 161 -12.29 6.80 -11.16
CA SER A 161 -11.37 5.85 -10.50
C SER A 161 -12.12 4.80 -9.68
N TRP A 162 -13.26 5.16 -9.10
CA TRP A 162 -14.19 4.20 -8.50
C TRP A 162 -14.85 3.32 -9.57
N ALA A 163 -15.26 3.89 -10.71
CA ALA A 163 -15.76 3.12 -11.85
C ALA A 163 -14.71 2.13 -12.38
N ARG A 164 -13.46 2.56 -12.59
CA ARG A 164 -12.35 1.68 -13.02
C ARG A 164 -11.97 0.60 -11.99
N ARG A 165 -12.23 0.83 -10.69
CA ARG A 165 -12.02 -0.18 -9.65
C ARG A 165 -13.15 -1.20 -9.60
N LEU A 166 -14.39 -0.76 -9.83
CA LEU A 166 -15.54 -1.65 -9.96
C LEU A 166 -15.42 -2.55 -11.20
N GLU A 167 -14.96 -2.00 -12.33
CA GLU A 167 -14.68 -2.78 -13.57
C GLU A 167 -13.58 -3.84 -13.41
N ARG A 168 -12.78 -3.79 -12.34
CA ARG A 168 -11.74 -4.79 -12.02
C ARG A 168 -12.23 -5.86 -11.04
N LEU A 169 -13.47 -5.75 -10.55
CA LEU A 169 -14.10 -6.69 -9.63
C LEU A 169 -15.20 -7.55 -10.31
N ASP A 170 -15.43 -7.32 -11.61
CA ASP A 170 -16.19 -8.20 -12.52
C ASP A 170 -15.23 -9.01 -13.42
#